data_AF-A0A8I1QPJ5-F1
#
_entry.id   AF-A0A8I1QPJ5-F1
#
_cell.length_a   1.000
_cell.length_b   1.000
_cell.length_c   1.000
_cell.angle_alpha   90.00
_cell.angle_beta   90.00
_cell.angle_gamma   90.00
#
_symmetry.space_group_name_H-M   'P 1'
#
loop_
_entity.id
_entity.type
_entity.pdbx_description
1 polymer ?
#
loop_
_entity_poly.entity_id
_entity_poly.type
_entity_poly.pdbx_seq_one_letter_code
_entity_poly.pdbx_strand_id
1 'polypeptide(L)'
;MNSFANRTNPFVLMLDPEAVINAMESSQPLRGLRGRVCRPLDKPLIPKLFDTTTREFDAAIDQEAFMDSGSEAYLEAQPGLHQVH
;
A
#
# COMPACT_ATOMS: atom_id res chain seq x y z
N MET A 1 -16.78 -13.76 -18.31
CA MET A 1 -16.77 -14.05 -16.85
C MET A 1 -16.72 -12.74 -16.05
N ASN A 2 -17.40 -12.71 -14.90
CA ASN A 2 -17.65 -11.55 -14.02
C ASN A 2 -16.39 -10.80 -13.54
N SER A 3 -15.82 -9.95 -14.39
CA SER A 3 -14.67 -9.10 -14.04
C SER A 3 -14.99 -8.04 -12.97
N PHE A 4 -16.26 -7.65 -12.83
CA PHE A 4 -16.69 -6.61 -11.90
C PHE A 4 -16.66 -7.04 -10.42
N ALA A 5 -16.97 -8.31 -10.12
CA ALA A 5 -16.92 -8.84 -8.75
C ALA A 5 -15.47 -8.88 -8.20
N ASN A 6 -14.49 -9.04 -9.09
CA ASN A 6 -13.07 -9.03 -8.74
C ASN A 6 -12.52 -7.62 -8.45
N ARG A 7 -13.26 -6.57 -8.85
CA ARG A 7 -12.87 -5.17 -8.61
C ARG A 7 -13.42 -4.62 -7.30
N THR A 8 -14.51 -5.20 -6.78
CA THR A 8 -15.17 -4.72 -5.56
C THR A 8 -14.67 -5.41 -4.29
N ASN A 9 -14.11 -6.61 -4.40
CA ASN A 9 -13.52 -7.32 -3.28
C ASN A 9 -12.15 -7.90 -3.67
N PRO A 10 -11.04 -7.39 -3.09
CA PRO A 10 -9.68 -7.78 -3.47
C PRO A 10 -9.32 -9.21 -3.07
N PHE A 11 -10.12 -9.85 -2.20
CA PHE A 11 -9.85 -11.18 -1.67
C PHE A 11 -10.67 -12.29 -2.34
N VAL A 12 -11.54 -11.96 -3.29
CA VAL A 12 -12.36 -12.96 -4.01
C VAL A 12 -11.50 -14.03 -4.69
N LEU A 13 -10.31 -13.66 -5.17
CA LEU A 13 -9.36 -14.60 -5.78
C LEU A 13 -8.77 -15.61 -4.77
N MET A 14 -8.84 -15.33 -3.47
CA MET A 14 -8.31 -16.22 -2.43
C MET A 14 -9.26 -17.38 -2.08
N LEU A 15 -10.52 -17.30 -2.51
CA LEU A 15 -11.51 -18.35 -2.24
C LEU A 15 -11.26 -19.64 -3.05
N ASP A 16 -10.59 -19.51 -4.19
CA ASP A 16 -10.21 -20.64 -5.05
C ASP A 16 -8.84 -20.37 -5.70
N PRO A 17 -7.74 -20.66 -4.98
CA PRO A 17 -6.39 -20.40 -5.48
C PRO A 17 -6.03 -21.27 -6.69
N GLU A 18 -6.57 -22.48 -6.80
CA GLU A 18 -6.29 -23.41 -7.90
C GLU A 18 -6.84 -22.88 -9.22
N ALA A 19 -8.04 -22.29 -9.22
CA ALA A 19 -8.58 -21.64 -10.42
C ALA A 19 -7.71 -20.46 -10.89
N VAL A 20 -7.10 -19.72 -9.97
CA VAL A 20 -6.19 -18.61 -10.29
C VAL A 20 -4.93 -19.12 -10.96
N ILE A 21 -4.30 -20.17 -10.40
CA ILE A 21 -3.08 -20.77 -10.95
C ILE A 21 -3.35 -21.31 -12.35
N ASN A 22 -4.42 -22.07 -12.55
CA ASN A 22 -4.81 -22.60 -13.87
C ASN A 22 -5.07 -21.48 -14.91
N ALA A 23 -5.70 -20.38 -14.49
CA ALA A 23 -5.91 -19.22 -15.35
C ALA A 23 -4.58 -18.52 -15.70
N MET A 24 -3.65 -18.43 -14.75
CA MET A 24 -2.31 -17.89 -14.99
C MET A 24 -1.52 -18.76 -15.97
N GLU A 25 -1.52 -20.08 -15.78
CA GLU A 25 -0.81 -21.04 -16.62
C GLU A 25 -1.32 -21.06 -18.06
N SER A 26 -2.60 -20.80 -18.29
CA SER A 26 -3.20 -20.75 -19.64
C SER A 26 -3.06 -19.39 -20.34
N SER A 27 -2.70 -18.33 -19.60
CA SER A 27 -2.70 -16.94 -20.10
C SER A 27 -1.57 -16.65 -21.10
N GLN A 28 -1.94 -16.49 -22.38
CA GLN A 28 -1.01 -16.06 -23.45
C GLN A 28 -0.39 -14.67 -23.21
N PRO A 29 -1.14 -13.65 -22.75
CA PRO A 29 -0.55 -12.34 -22.43
C PRO A 29 0.53 -12.41 -21.34
N LEU A 30 0.32 -13.22 -20.30
CA LEU A 30 1.30 -13.38 -19.22
C LEU A 30 2.56 -14.11 -19.72
N ARG A 31 2.44 -15.09 -20.62
CA ARG A 31 3.62 -15.75 -21.25
C ARG A 31 4.47 -14.77 -22.07
N GLY A 32 3.85 -13.82 -22.74
CA GLY A 32 4.54 -12.79 -23.53
C GLY A 32 5.06 -11.61 -22.71
N LEU A 33 4.77 -11.57 -21.41
CA LEU A 33 5.13 -10.45 -20.55
C LEU A 33 6.64 -10.45 -20.32
N ARG A 34 7.36 -9.60 -21.05
CA ARG A 34 8.79 -9.41 -20.85
C ARG A 34 9.00 -8.67 -19.53
N GLY A 35 9.58 -9.35 -18.55
CA GLY A 35 10.03 -8.72 -17.31
C GLY A 35 10.94 -7.54 -17.63
N ARG A 36 10.49 -6.33 -17.33
CA ARG A 36 11.37 -5.16 -17.30
C ARG A 36 11.85 -5.03 -15.88
N VAL A 37 13.14 -5.13 -15.66
CA VAL A 37 13.74 -4.74 -14.39
C VAL A 37 13.64 -3.22 -14.32
N CYS A 38 12.53 -2.74 -13.74
CA CYS A 38 12.37 -1.33 -13.45
C CYS A 38 13.37 -0.98 -12.34
N ARG A 39 14.35 -0.16 -12.70
CA ARG A 39 15.35 0.42 -11.80
C ARG A 39 15.08 1.92 -11.65
N PRO A 40 13.90 2.31 -11.12
CA PRO A 40 13.50 3.72 -11.05
C PRO A 40 14.46 4.56 -10.18
N LEU A 41 15.26 3.91 -9.33
CA LEU A 41 16.24 4.53 -8.44
C LEU A 41 17.68 4.46 -8.95
N ASP A 42 17.98 3.67 -9.99
CA ASP A 42 19.37 3.53 -10.48
C ASP A 42 19.83 4.71 -11.32
N LYS A 43 18.88 5.46 -11.88
CA LYS A 43 19.19 6.79 -12.39
C LYS A 43 19.10 7.73 -11.20
N PRO A 44 20.19 8.40 -10.79
CA PRO A 44 20.12 9.41 -9.75
C PRO A 44 19.22 10.55 -10.24
N LEU A 45 17.93 10.41 -9.96
CA LEU A 45 16.92 11.43 -10.15
C LEU A 45 17.14 12.44 -9.04
N ILE A 46 17.24 13.70 -9.44
CA ILE A 46 17.34 14.89 -8.60
C ILE A 46 18.78 15.14 -8.12
N PRO A 47 19.52 16.06 -8.76
CA PRO A 47 20.54 16.80 -8.02
C PRO A 47 19.85 17.32 -6.77
N LYS A 48 20.27 16.85 -5.59
CA LYS A 48 19.81 17.39 -4.31
C LYS A 48 20.36 18.80 -4.19
N LEU A 49 19.78 19.72 -4.97
CA LEU A 49 19.86 21.13 -4.68
C LEU A 49 19.20 21.24 -3.31
N PHE A 50 19.97 21.70 -2.35
CA PHE A 50 19.56 21.89 -0.98
C PHE A 50 18.32 22.80 -0.97
N ASP A 51 17.13 22.20 -1.12
CA ASP A 51 15.87 22.91 -1.09
C ASP A 51 15.60 23.25 0.37
N THR A 52 15.98 24.48 0.72
CA THR A 52 15.82 25.04 2.06
C THR A 52 14.39 24.88 2.55
N THR A 53 13.42 24.99 1.64
CA THR A 53 12.00 24.82 1.90
C THR A 53 11.68 23.43 2.45
N THR A 54 12.19 22.36 1.85
CA THR A 54 11.93 20.98 2.30
C THR A 54 12.52 20.76 3.70
N ARG A 55 13.74 21.25 3.95
CA ARG A 55 14.39 21.14 5.27
C ARG A 55 13.66 21.94 6.35
N GLU A 56 13.14 23.12 6.02
CA GLU A 56 12.36 23.95 6.94
C GLU A 56 11.04 23.27 7.32
N PHE A 57 10.36 22.62 6.36
CA PHE A 57 9.16 21.82 6.63
C PHE A 57 9.45 20.63 7.55
N ASP A 58 10.50 19.84 7.26
CA ASP A 58 10.89 18.71 8.11
C ASP A 58 11.18 19.18 9.55
N ALA A 59 11.93 20.26 9.70
CA ALA A 59 12.27 20.84 11.00
C ALA A 59 11.04 21.37 11.76
N ALA A 60 10.01 21.86 11.07
CA ALA A 60 8.77 22.31 11.69
C ALA A 60 7.94 21.13 12.21
N ILE A 61 7.90 20.01 11.48
CA ILE A 61 7.22 18.77 11.91
C ILE A 61 7.93 18.17 13.13
N ASP A 62 9.25 18.11 13.13
CA ASP A 62 10.02 17.58 14.26
C ASP A 62 9.86 18.43 15.54
N GLN A 63 9.58 19.73 15.38
CA GLN A 63 9.30 20.67 16.48
C GLN A 63 7.84 20.62 16.95
N GLU A 64 6.93 20.12 16.12
CA GLU A 64 5.54 19.93 16.53
C GLU A 64 5.49 18.76 17.53
N ALA A 65 5.14 19.07 18.78
CA ALA A 65 4.89 18.04 19.78
C ALA A 65 3.74 17.17 19.26
N PHE A 66 4.04 15.92 18.90
CA PHE A 66 3.10 14.90 18.44
C PHE A 66 1.80 15.03 19.25
N MET A 67 0.71 15.45 18.59
CA MET A 67 -0.56 15.61 19.27
C MET A 67 -0.98 14.25 19.83
N ASP A 68 -0.93 14.12 21.15
CA ASP A 68 -1.44 12.98 21.93
C ASP A 68 -2.98 12.86 21.85
N SER A 69 -3.63 13.52 20.89
CA SER A 69 -5.08 13.49 20.69
C SER A 69 -5.55 12.30 19.86
N GLY A 70 -4.64 11.59 19.18
CA GLY A 70 -4.98 10.41 18.35
C GLY A 70 -5.05 9.09 19.13
N SER A 71 -4.38 9.00 20.29
CA SER A 71 -4.33 7.80 21.11
C SER A 71 -5.68 7.51 21.76
N GLU A 72 -6.34 8.54 22.31
CA GLU A 72 -7.66 8.41 22.94
C GLU A 72 -8.79 8.09 21.94
N ALA A 73 -8.73 8.62 20.72
CA ALA A 73 -9.74 8.37 19.69
C ALA A 73 -9.74 6.90 19.21
N TYR A 74 -8.57 6.24 19.16
CA TYR A 74 -8.47 4.81 18.84
C TYR A 74 -8.96 3.90 19.97
N LEU A 75 -8.79 4.33 21.24
CA LEU A 75 -9.31 3.63 22.41
C LEU A 75 -10.84 3.66 22.47
N GLU A 76 -11.47 4.79 22.12
CA GLU A 76 -12.93 4.94 22.13
C GLU A 76 -13.62 4.24 20.93
N ALA A 77 -12.96 4.20 19.77
CA ALA A 77 -13.52 3.61 18.55
C ALA A 77 -13.49 2.06 18.50
N GLN A 78 -12.94 1.39 19.51
CA GLN A 78 -12.93 -0.08 19.62
C GLN A 78 -13.88 -0.60 20.72
N PRO A 79 -15.20 -0.62 20.50
CA PRO A 79 -16.16 -1.17 21.46
C PRO A 79 -16.04 -2.70 21.67
N GLY A 80 -15.18 -3.39 20.90
CA GLY A 80 -15.05 -4.86 20.91
C GLY A 80 -14.04 -5.45 21.90
N LEU A 81 -13.23 -4.64 22.62
CA LEU A 81 -12.22 -5.17 23.56
C LEU A 81 -12.71 -5.24 25.02
N HIS A 82 -13.94 -4.82 25.32
CA HIS A 82 -14.50 -4.80 26.68
C HIS A 82 -15.26 -6.08 27.09
N GLN A 83 -15.22 -7.15 26.29
CA GLN A 83 -15.83 -8.45 26.65
C GLN A 83 -14.82 -9.59 26.53
N VAL A 84 -13.84 -9.59 27.43
CA VAL A 84 -13.19 -10.81 27.89
C VAL A 84 -12.94 -10.66 29.38
N HIS A 85 -14.00 -10.92 30.15
CA HIS A 85 -13.87 -11.52 31.48
C HIS A 85 -15.15 -12.26 31.87
#